data_AF-A0A7C2PDC6-F1
#
_entry.id   AF-A0A7C2PDC6-F1
#
_cell.length_a   1.000
_cell.length_b   1.000
_cell.length_c   1.000
_cell.angle_alpha   90.00
_cell.angle_beta   90.00
_cell.angle_gamma   90.00
#
_symmetry.space_group_name_H-M   'P 1'
#
loop_
_entity.id
_entity.type
_entity.pdbx_description
1 polymer ?
#
loop_
_entity_poly.entity_id
_entity_poly.type
_entity_poly.pdbx_seq_one_letter_code
_entity_poly.pdbx_strand_id
1 'polypeptide(L)'
;MYSGSNLFSEEEIVCLLAERAGKPFVFLESAASDPLSSNSFLFYDFQDILTYRGRGDLDLFFQRIENALAKGFWLCGYFSYEFGHYLENSLVTKKIPKGSFPLAWLGVSAKPAAIIPKDRKKLNYKEQDGLSYKIYDLKPNIT
;
A
#
# COMPACT_ATOMS: atom_id res chain seq x y z
N MET A 1 19.95 -12.36 12.48
CA MET A 1 19.83 -11.83 11.11
C MET A 1 18.75 -12.63 10.40
N TYR A 2 17.54 -12.08 10.28
CA TYR A 2 16.53 -12.67 9.40
C TYR A 2 16.91 -12.29 7.97
N SER A 3 17.37 -13.26 7.19
CA SER A 3 17.35 -13.15 5.75
C SER A 3 15.91 -13.40 5.33
N GLY A 4 15.13 -12.32 5.21
CA GLY A 4 13.79 -12.40 4.61
C GLY A 4 13.97 -12.85 3.17
N SER A 5 13.59 -14.08 2.87
CA SER A 5 13.51 -14.52 1.48
C SER A 5 12.33 -13.79 0.86
N ASN A 6 12.58 -12.94 -0.13
CA ASN A 6 11.52 -12.32 -0.91
C ASN A 6 10.68 -13.42 -1.58
N LEU A 7 9.36 -13.26 -1.59
CA LEU A 7 8.45 -14.25 -2.17
C LEU A 7 8.53 -14.28 -3.70
N PHE A 8 8.88 -13.14 -4.31
CA PHE A 8 9.18 -13.01 -5.72
C PHE A 8 10.66 -12.72 -5.91
N SER A 9 11.27 -13.32 -6.93
CA SER A 9 12.60 -12.91 -7.38
C SER A 9 12.56 -11.55 -8.07
N GLU A 10 13.69 -10.84 -8.11
CA GLU A 10 13.78 -9.57 -8.84
C GLU A 10 13.44 -9.74 -10.32
N GLU A 11 13.87 -10.84 -10.94
CA GLU A 11 13.59 -11.16 -12.34
C GLU A 11 12.10 -11.41 -12.58
N GLU A 12 11.40 -12.04 -11.64
CA GLU A 12 9.95 -12.26 -11.72
C GLU A 12 9.20 -10.93 -11.66
N ILE A 13 9.59 -10.04 -10.75
CA ILE A 13 9.02 -8.70 -10.63
C ILE A 13 9.28 -7.91 -11.92
N VAL A 14 10.51 -7.90 -12.42
CA VAL A 14 10.86 -7.20 -13.67
C VAL A 14 10.04 -7.74 -14.84
N CYS A 15 9.94 -9.05 -15.00
CA CYS A 15 9.11 -9.65 -16.06
C CYS A 15 7.63 -9.26 -15.94
N LEU A 16 7.08 -9.29 -14.73
CA LEU A 16 5.68 -8.93 -14.46
C LEU A 16 5.39 -7.46 -14.79
N LEU A 17 6.37 -6.58 -14.55
CA LEU A 17 6.22 -5.13 -14.71
C LEU A 17 6.68 -4.62 -16.07
N ALA A 18 7.49 -5.39 -16.83
CA ALA A 18 8.02 -4.98 -18.13
C ALA A 18 6.91 -4.65 -19.14
N GLU A 19 5.83 -5.43 -19.17
CA GLU A 19 4.66 -5.20 -20.03
C GLU A 19 3.91 -3.89 -19.71
N ARG A 20 4.22 -3.26 -18.57
CA ARG A 20 3.54 -2.08 -18.03
C ARG A 20 4.43 -0.84 -18.04
N ALA A 21 5.59 -0.90 -18.70
CA ALA A 21 6.51 0.22 -18.80
C ALA A 21 5.81 1.50 -19.29
N GLY A 22 5.96 2.59 -18.54
CA GLY A 22 5.36 3.89 -18.86
C GLY A 22 3.89 4.06 -18.47
N LYS A 23 3.25 3.04 -17.90
CA LYS A 23 1.90 3.15 -17.33
C LYS A 23 1.93 3.02 -15.81
N PRO A 24 1.04 3.73 -15.08
CA PRO A 24 0.95 3.58 -13.64
C PRO A 24 0.44 2.19 -13.26
N PHE A 25 1.04 1.61 -12.23
CA PHE A 25 0.62 0.35 -11.60
C PHE A 25 0.88 0.42 -10.09
N VAL A 26 0.23 -0.45 -9.33
CA VAL A 26 0.51 -0.67 -7.91
C VAL A 26 0.64 -2.17 -7.68
N PHE A 27 1.79 -2.59 -7.16
CA PHE A 27 2.02 -3.98 -6.75
C PHE A 27 2.04 -4.04 -5.22
N LEU A 28 1.16 -4.86 -4.66
CA LEU A 28 1.05 -5.12 -3.23
C LEU A 28 1.49 -6.56 -2.97
N GLU A 29 2.67 -6.73 -2.37
CA GLU A 29 3.21 -8.03 -1.99
C GLU A 29 2.78 -8.39 -0.56
N SER A 30 2.23 -9.59 -0.36
CA SER A 30 1.89 -10.11 0.97
C SER A 30 2.92 -11.14 1.40
N ALA A 31 3.64 -10.85 2.49
CA ALA A 31 4.54 -11.80 3.16
C ALA A 31 3.81 -12.71 4.17
N ALA A 32 2.47 -12.68 4.21
CA ALA A 32 1.69 -13.48 5.15
C ALA A 32 1.85 -14.98 4.85
N SER A 33 2.28 -15.74 5.87
CA SER A 33 2.41 -17.20 5.80
C SER A 33 1.07 -17.94 5.84
N ASP A 34 -0.03 -17.24 6.11
CA ASP A 34 -1.37 -17.82 6.17
C ASP A 34 -1.90 -18.12 4.74
N PRO A 35 -2.23 -19.39 4.43
CA PRO A 35 -2.78 -19.79 3.14
C PRO A 35 -4.04 -19.01 2.72
N LEU A 36 -4.82 -18.48 3.67
CA LEU A 36 -6.06 -17.74 3.41
C LEU A 36 -5.83 -16.26 3.06
N SER A 37 -4.67 -15.68 3.37
CA SER A 37 -4.36 -14.25 3.21
C SER A 37 -3.07 -13.94 2.43
N SER A 38 -2.47 -14.95 1.79
CA SER A 38 -1.16 -14.93 1.11
C SER A 38 -1.18 -14.44 -0.34
N ASN A 39 -2.20 -13.70 -0.77
CA ASN A 39 -2.27 -13.23 -2.15
C ASN A 39 -1.59 -11.87 -2.29
N SER A 40 -0.66 -11.79 -3.24
CA SER A 40 -0.15 -10.52 -3.74
C SER A 40 -1.10 -10.01 -4.82
N PHE A 41 -1.23 -8.69 -4.94
CA PHE A 41 -2.15 -8.06 -5.88
C PHE A 41 -1.42 -7.08 -6.79
N LEU A 42 -1.70 -7.14 -8.08
CA LEU A 42 -1.24 -6.17 -9.06
C LEU A 42 -2.44 -5.40 -9.60
N PHE A 43 -2.40 -4.09 -9.40
CA PHE A 43 -3.35 -3.15 -9.97
C PHE A 43 -2.70 -2.40 -11.13
N TYR A 44 -3.41 -2.31 -12.24
CA TYR A 44 -3.00 -1.65 -13.49
C TYR A 44 -4.25 -1.28 -14.29
N ASP A 45 -4.05 -0.69 -15.48
CA ASP A 45 -5.11 -0.21 -16.37
C ASP A 45 -6.17 0.62 -15.63
N PHE A 46 -5.68 1.65 -14.93
CA PHE A 46 -6.54 2.55 -14.18
C PHE A 46 -7.48 3.30 -15.11
N GLN A 47 -8.78 3.21 -14.84
CA GLN A 47 -9.84 3.91 -15.56
C GLN A 47 -9.91 5.38 -15.18
N ASP A 48 -9.51 5.71 -13.95
CA ASP A 48 -9.35 7.07 -13.46
C ASP A 48 -8.21 7.08 -12.42
N ILE A 49 -7.65 8.26 -12.20
CA ILE A 49 -6.66 8.51 -11.14
C ILE A 49 -7.16 9.68 -10.29
N LEU A 50 -7.57 9.36 -9.07
CA LEU A 50 -7.99 10.36 -8.09
C LEU A 50 -6.74 10.92 -7.43
N THR A 51 -6.58 12.25 -7.48
CA THR A 51 -5.45 12.92 -6.80
C THR A 51 -5.93 14.07 -5.94
N TYR A 52 -5.26 14.26 -4.80
CA TYR A 52 -5.40 15.44 -3.96
C TYR A 52 -4.03 16.07 -3.76
N ARG A 53 -3.89 17.38 -3.99
CA ARG A 53 -2.61 18.12 -3.93
C ARG A 53 -2.57 19.13 -2.78
N GLY A 54 -3.47 19.02 -1.80
CA GLY A 54 -3.54 19.97 -0.67
C GLY A 54 -4.15 21.33 -1.03
N ARG A 55 -4.75 21.43 -2.22
CA ARG A 55 -5.52 22.56 -2.71
C ARG A 55 -6.77 22.03 -3.38
N GLY A 56 -7.92 22.60 -3.06
CA GLY A 56 -9.21 22.17 -3.57
C GLY A 56 -10.10 21.62 -2.47
N ASP A 57 -11.22 21.06 -2.90
CA ASP A 57 -12.26 20.54 -2.03
C ASP A 57 -11.94 19.09 -1.63
N LEU A 58 -11.69 18.89 -0.34
CA LEU A 58 -11.38 17.58 0.24
C LEU A 58 -12.61 16.67 0.25
N ASP A 59 -13.80 17.24 0.49
CA ASP A 59 -15.06 16.49 0.50
C ASP A 59 -15.38 15.98 -0.90
N LEU A 60 -15.13 16.79 -1.94
CA LEU A 60 -15.26 16.35 -3.32
C LEU A 60 -14.30 15.19 -3.66
N PHE A 61 -13.07 15.22 -3.11
CA PHE A 61 -12.12 14.12 -3.31
C PHE A 61 -12.62 12.82 -2.69
N PHE A 62 -13.13 12.85 -1.45
CA PHE A 62 -13.73 11.68 -0.80
C PHE A 62 -15.02 11.23 -1.49
N GLN A 63 -15.86 12.15 -1.94
CA GLN A 63 -17.06 11.81 -2.69
C GLN A 63 -16.73 11.05 -3.98
N ARG A 64 -15.63 11.40 -4.68
CA ARG A 64 -15.16 10.64 -5.84
C ARG A 64 -14.69 9.23 -5.49
N ILE A 65 -14.02 9.06 -4.35
CA ILE A 65 -13.62 7.74 -3.82
C ILE A 65 -14.87 6.89 -3.57
N GLU A 66 -15.83 7.42 -2.81
CA GLU A 66 -17.06 6.71 -2.46
C GLU A 66 -17.88 6.34 -3.70
N ASN A 67 -18.00 7.27 -4.67
CA ASN A 67 -18.68 7.01 -5.93
C ASN A 67 -18.03 5.89 -6.75
N ALA A 68 -16.69 5.78 -6.73
CA ALA A 68 -15.99 4.70 -7.41
C ALA A 68 -16.27 3.35 -6.71
N LEU A 69 -16.18 3.31 -5.39
CA LEU A 69 -16.48 2.12 -4.58
C LEU A 69 -17.93 1.66 -4.75
N ALA A 70 -18.89 2.58 -4.75
CA ALA A 70 -20.31 2.29 -4.94
C ALA A 70 -20.62 1.67 -6.31
N LYS A 71 -19.77 1.93 -7.32
CA LYS A 71 -19.83 1.31 -8.66
C LYS A 71 -19.14 -0.05 -8.74
N GLY A 72 -18.60 -0.55 -7.63
CA GLY A 72 -17.88 -1.83 -7.57
C GLY A 72 -16.43 -1.76 -8.06
N PHE A 73 -15.87 -0.55 -8.24
CA PHE A 73 -14.46 -0.42 -8.55
C PHE A 73 -13.59 -0.63 -7.31
N TRP A 74 -12.34 -1.01 -7.57
CA TRP A 74 -11.29 -1.07 -6.58
C TRP A 74 -10.41 0.17 -6.68
N LEU A 75 -9.85 0.58 -5.54
CA LEU A 75 -8.92 1.69 -5.43
C LEU A 75 -7.61 1.21 -4.83
N CYS A 76 -6.50 1.68 -5.38
CA CYS A 76 -5.18 1.42 -4.84
C CYS A 76 -4.25 2.60 -5.06
N GLY A 77 -3.27 2.77 -4.19
CA GLY A 77 -2.31 3.85 -4.30
C GLY A 77 -1.82 4.24 -2.92
N TYR A 78 -1.65 5.54 -2.70
CA TYR A 78 -1.11 6.05 -1.44
C TYR A 78 -1.81 7.32 -0.97
N PHE A 79 -1.74 7.48 0.35
CA PHE A 79 -1.84 8.77 1.03
C PHE A 79 -0.45 9.10 1.57
N SER A 80 0.05 10.30 1.28
CA SER A 80 1.30 10.78 1.84
C SER A 80 1.12 11.04 3.32
N TYR A 81 2.21 11.07 4.07
CA TYR A 81 2.17 11.41 5.48
C TYR A 81 1.51 12.77 5.72
N GLU A 82 1.80 13.74 4.86
CA GLU A 82 1.30 15.11 4.94
C GLU A 82 -0.19 15.24 4.64
N PHE A 83 -0.80 14.27 3.94
CA PHE A 83 -2.24 14.24 3.73
C PHE A 83 -3.02 14.28 5.06
N GLY A 84 -2.50 13.61 6.09
CA GLY A 84 -3.14 13.55 7.41
C GLY A 84 -3.37 14.93 8.05
N HIS A 85 -2.57 15.93 7.72
CA HIS A 85 -2.78 17.30 8.23
C HIS A 85 -4.07 17.96 7.73
N TYR A 86 -4.64 17.48 6.61
CA TYR A 86 -5.88 18.00 6.05
C TYR A 86 -7.14 17.35 6.63
N LEU A 87 -6.99 16.25 7.39
CA LEU A 87 -8.11 15.58 8.04
C LEU A 87 -8.53 16.25 9.35
N GLU A 88 -7.63 17.04 9.94
CA GLU A 88 -7.83 17.67 11.25
C GLU A 88 -7.56 19.17 11.17
N ASN A 89 -8.60 19.98 11.37
CA ASN A 89 -8.52 21.46 11.27
C ASN A 89 -7.41 22.06 12.15
N SER A 90 -7.10 21.43 13.28
CA SER A 90 -6.04 21.88 14.21
C SER A 90 -4.62 21.75 13.63
N LEU A 91 -4.41 20.85 12.67
CA LEU A 91 -3.12 20.54 12.07
C LEU A 91 -2.84 21.30 10.77
N VAL A 92 -3.87 21.83 10.12
CA VAL A 92 -3.79 22.60 8.85
C VAL A 92 -2.91 23.85 8.98
N THR A 93 -2.73 24.38 10.20
CA THR A 93 -1.94 25.58 10.48
C THR A 93 -0.42 25.34 10.39
N LYS A 94 0.05 24.08 10.38
CA LYS A 94 1.47 23.78 10.19
C LYS A 94 1.84 24.04 8.73
N LYS A 95 3.01 24.64 8.48
CA LYS A 95 3.54 24.82 7.12
C LYS A 95 3.81 23.44 6.51
N ILE A 96 2.83 22.88 5.82
CA ILE A 96 2.98 21.61 5.10
C ILE A 96 3.99 21.85 3.96
N PRO A 97 5.10 21.10 3.90
CA PRO A 97 6.06 21.22 2.83
C PRO A 97 5.37 21.06 1.47
N LYS A 98 5.59 22.00 0.56
CA LYS A 98 5.08 21.86 -0.82
C LYS A 98 5.92 20.82 -1.55
N GLY A 99 5.40 19.60 -1.65
CA GLY A 99 5.95 18.56 -2.51
C GLY A 99 5.59 18.77 -3.98
N SER A 100 6.37 18.16 -4.87
CA SER A 100 6.06 18.10 -6.32
C SER A 100 5.01 17.03 -6.66
N PHE A 101 4.74 16.11 -5.73
CA PHE A 101 3.82 14.99 -5.88
C PHE A 101 2.48 15.22 -5.16
N PRO A 102 1.40 14.51 -5.57
CA PRO A 102 0.11 14.55 -4.87
C PRO A 102 0.20 14.07 -3.42
N LEU A 103 -0.58 14.66 -2.53
CA LEU A 103 -0.75 14.18 -1.15
C LEU A 103 -1.58 12.91 -1.07
N ALA A 104 -2.50 12.72 -2.01
CA ALA A 104 -3.15 11.44 -2.23
C ALA A 104 -3.13 11.13 -3.72
N TRP A 105 -2.91 9.86 -4.03
CA TRP A 105 -2.96 9.33 -5.40
C TRP A 105 -3.58 7.94 -5.33
N LEU A 106 -4.72 7.76 -5.99
CA LEU A 106 -5.44 6.50 -6.02
C LEU A 106 -5.86 6.18 -7.45
N GLY A 107 -5.39 5.06 -7.98
CA GLY A 107 -5.86 4.50 -9.23
C GLY A 107 -7.18 3.76 -9.03
N VAL A 108 -8.15 4.01 -9.91
CA VAL A 108 -9.45 3.32 -9.98
C VAL A 108 -9.34 2.17 -10.97
N SER A 109 -9.52 0.93 -10.52
CA SER A 109 -9.44 -0.27 -11.37
C SER A 109 -10.69 -1.14 -11.22
N ALA A 110 -11.02 -1.92 -12.26
CA ALA A 110 -12.16 -2.82 -12.24
C ALA A 110 -11.96 -3.96 -11.22
N LYS A 111 -10.74 -4.48 -11.13
CA LYS A 111 -10.32 -5.50 -10.17
C LYS A 111 -8.79 -5.63 -10.17
N PRO A 112 -8.17 -6.05 -9.06
CA PRO A 112 -6.77 -6.45 -9.09
C PRO A 112 -6.57 -7.78 -9.83
N ALA A 113 -5.37 -7.98 -10.36
CA ALA A 113 -4.88 -9.31 -10.68
C ALA A 113 -4.26 -9.94 -9.43
N ALA A 114 -4.77 -11.09 -9.01
CA ALA A 114 -4.14 -11.88 -7.95
C ALA A 114 -2.89 -12.56 -8.50
N ILE A 115 -1.75 -12.31 -7.88
CA ILE A 115 -0.46 -12.89 -8.23
C ILE A 115 -0.08 -13.89 -7.15
N ILE A 116 0.09 -15.14 -7.56
CA ILE A 116 0.51 -16.24 -6.68
C ILE A 116 1.99 -16.49 -6.97
N PRO A 117 2.89 -16.34 -5.98
CA PRO A 117 4.31 -16.67 -6.14
C PRO A 117 4.49 -18.13 -6.56
N LYS A 118 5.34 -18.39 -7.56
CA LYS A 118 5.62 -19.75 -8.05
C LYS A 118 6.29 -20.62 -6.99
N ASP A 119 7.08 -20.00 -6.11
CA ASP A 119 7.91 -20.67 -5.10
C ASP A 119 7.26 -20.82 -3.72
N ARG A 120 5.92 -20.72 -3.61
CA ARG A 120 5.19 -20.97 -2.34
C ARG A 120 5.55 -22.29 -1.64
N LYS A 121 6.15 -23.26 -2.34
CA LYS A 121 6.58 -24.55 -1.79
C LYS A 121 7.75 -24.49 -0.77
N LYS A 122 8.32 -23.33 -0.46
CA LYS A 122 9.51 -23.25 0.42
C LYS A 122 9.38 -22.37 1.67
N LEU A 123 8.24 -21.77 1.95
CA LEU A 123 8.01 -21.15 3.27
C LEU A 123 7.55 -22.19 4.30
N ASN A 124 8.39 -23.21 4.52
CA ASN A 124 8.38 -23.95 5.77
C ASN A 124 9.00 -23.03 6.83
N TYR A 125 8.22 -22.05 7.31
CA TYR A 125 8.52 -21.48 8.61
C TYR A 125 8.40 -22.64 9.60
N LYS A 126 9.54 -23.09 10.13
CA LYS A 126 9.51 -23.93 11.32
C LYS A 126 8.77 -23.10 12.37
N GLU A 127 7.61 -23.58 12.83
CA GLU A 127 7.03 -23.11 14.08
C GLU A 127 8.16 -23.16 15.12
N GLN A 128 8.68 -21.99 15.48
CA GLN A 128 9.48 -21.87 16.68
C GLN A 128 8.48 -21.80 17.83
N ASP A 129 7.98 -22.97 18.22
CA ASP A 129 7.44 -23.17 19.55
C ASP A 129 8.44 -22.60 20.56
N GLY A 130 8.05 -21.52 21.25
CA GLY A 130 8.74 -21.07 22.45
C GLY A 130 9.72 -19.90 22.34
N LEU A 131 9.65 -19.01 21.35
CA LEU A 131 10.31 -17.69 21.49
C LEU A 131 9.49 -16.77 22.39
N SER A 132 9.73 -16.84 23.69
CA SER A 132 9.30 -15.79 24.62
C SER A 132 10.10 -14.52 24.31
N TYR A 133 9.50 -13.57 23.60
CA TYR A 133 10.08 -12.24 23.48
C TYR A 133 9.87 -11.52 24.82
N LYS A 134 10.91 -11.50 25.66
CA LYS A 134 10.94 -10.61 26.82
C LYS A 134 11.19 -9.19 26.31
N ILE A 135 10.13 -8.39 26.29
CA ILE A 135 10.24 -6.95 26.11
C ILE A 135 10.90 -6.40 27.37
N TYR A 136 12.17 -6.01 27.28
CA TYR A 136 12.85 -5.29 28.33
C TYR A 136 12.72 -3.78 28.06
N ASP A 137 12.42 -3.01 29.11
CA ASP A 137 12.39 -1.54 29.12
C ASP A 137 11.36 -0.80 28.24
N LEU A 138 10.08 -1.11 28.43
CA LEU A 138 9.00 -0.15 28.15
C LEU A 138 8.72 0.74 29.38
N LYS A 139 9.72 1.45 29.89
CA LYS A 139 9.46 2.62 30.73
C LYS A 139 9.65 3.88 29.89
N PRO A 140 8.58 4.62 29.57
CA PRO A 140 8.76 5.93 28.95
C PRO A 140 9.53 6.81 29.94
N ASN A 141 10.65 7.36 29.50
CA ASN A 141 11.36 8.38 30.25
C ASN A 141 10.59 9.70 30.01
N ILE A 142 9.58 9.93 30.86
CA ILE A 142 8.89 11.22 30.91
C ILE A 142 9.75 12.09 31.83
N THR A 143 10.58 12.93 31.22
CA THR A 143 11.26 14.04 31.90
C THR A 143 10.66 15.35 31.42
#